data_AF-A0A7L3T7N1-F1
#
_entry.id   AF-A0A7L3T7N1-F1
#
_cell.length_a   1.000
_cell.length_b   1.000
_cell.length_c   1.000
_cell.angle_alpha   90.00
_cell.angle_beta   90.00
_cell.angle_gamma   90.00
#
_symmetry.space_group_name_H-M   'P 1'
#
loop_
_entity.id
_entity.type
_entity.pdbx_description
1 polymer ?
#
loop_
_entity_poly.entity_id
_entity_poly.type
_entity_poly.pdbx_seq_one_letter_code
_entity_poly.pdbx_strand_id
1 'polypeptide(L)'
;VSRGAEFVATLRLIYPHADTLCARDFDWLFDCPQTKQFLEWFCSTVSDENVLTPAEVEAYDALLASGKPILEGDALEQALQTCWQVPQLPHMIPDDEGPSLEALQQELQDYRDCQLWRYSKLQALTANLQQELRYLEEEEKAVKRDLRKAERDLEAEIFQTSAVLSQISKAAKQLAEWCGDMGKGQPPALLCEMDLGPYMELEQQATDAFERFIQQVLPGTIQAPDGSREATERMDAKQTTMPKSLGTDGDEILRDQDSYCKEVSQMEKARICAQREVIVMSAKVEGNRAALEWAQRTLEALEENQHVVEAELRCQAATLQKRLHALRCDITHTLTHQLPPLLKAEASLSCLPILQRQFSLEDAHLQYIAGRQKEAAAWLSNQQSRLDLLELCLKRERKELDQNTAWMREMETAMRETQTRLQEQQGYFKDASSSQKDCPCTWINPKDLSAVRLWDMLVGKDQKEQLLRSYESLAAQCAQLVEDQRVLEAQLAAPTSQLPALESSIAVLYQLLYNSSNQLQLSSPEIIELMEQLNTMQDNLHEMLSDLLSDLKVKRTSLESPILQTERNLYVYFYCNEERLREVVEELEKQVSASSK
;
A
#
# COMPACT_ATOMS: atom_id res chain seq x y z
N VAL A 1 26.97 -42.11 35.71
CA VAL A 1 27.78 -43.08 34.92
C VAL A 1 27.91 -42.48 33.54
N SER A 2 29.12 -42.25 33.03
CA SER A 2 29.31 -41.65 31.70
C SER A 2 28.90 -42.65 30.62
N ARG A 3 27.92 -42.30 29.78
CA ARG A 3 27.38 -43.19 28.74
C ARG A 3 28.42 -43.52 27.66
N GLY A 4 29.36 -42.61 27.42
CA GLY A 4 30.54 -42.85 26.60
C GLY A 4 31.49 -43.90 27.19
N ALA A 5 31.51 -44.12 28.51
CA ALA A 5 32.30 -45.20 29.11
C ALA A 5 31.65 -46.57 28.90
N GLU A 6 30.31 -46.64 28.95
CA GLU A 6 29.57 -47.86 28.59
C GLU A 6 29.80 -48.19 27.12
N PHE A 7 29.73 -47.20 26.22
CA PHE A 7 30.02 -47.37 24.80
C PHE A 7 31.43 -47.86 24.50
N VAL A 8 32.46 -47.25 25.12
CA VAL A 8 33.85 -47.70 24.95
C VAL A 8 34.06 -49.09 25.56
N ALA A 9 33.39 -49.42 26.67
CA ALA A 9 33.42 -50.77 27.25
C ALA A 9 32.82 -51.82 26.30
N THR A 10 31.69 -51.52 25.65
CA THR A 10 31.10 -52.40 24.63
C THR A 10 31.99 -52.49 23.38
N LEU A 11 32.62 -51.40 22.95
CA LEU A 11 33.55 -51.39 21.81
C LEU A 11 34.80 -52.24 22.04
N ARG A 12 35.28 -52.37 23.29
CA ARG A 12 36.42 -53.24 23.63
C ARG A 12 36.23 -54.69 23.23
N LEU A 13 34.99 -55.13 23.11
CA LEU A 13 34.70 -56.50 22.71
C LEU A 13 34.98 -56.74 21.23
N ILE A 14 34.76 -55.74 20.37
CA ILE A 14 34.80 -55.93 18.90
C ILE A 14 35.97 -55.20 18.24
N TYR A 15 36.48 -54.12 18.85
CA TYR A 15 37.43 -53.22 18.22
C TYR A 15 38.84 -53.31 18.85
N PRO A 16 39.87 -53.74 18.09
CA PRO A 16 41.23 -53.99 18.62
C PRO A 16 41.96 -52.78 19.19
N HIS A 17 41.55 -51.56 18.84
CA HIS A 17 42.15 -50.32 19.34
C HIS A 17 41.24 -49.58 20.33
N ALA A 18 40.22 -50.23 20.90
CA ALA A 18 39.30 -49.59 21.83
C ALA A 18 40.00 -49.06 23.09
N ASP A 19 41.14 -49.65 23.49
CA ASP A 19 41.90 -49.23 24.65
C ASP A 19 42.65 -47.89 24.46
N THR A 20 42.80 -47.41 23.23
CA THR A 20 43.38 -46.08 22.96
C THR A 20 42.31 -44.96 22.95
N LEU A 21 41.03 -45.32 23.04
CA LEU A 21 39.91 -44.39 22.96
C LEU A 21 39.51 -43.86 24.36
N CYS A 22 39.30 -42.55 24.46
CA CYS A 22 38.87 -41.91 25.70
C CYS A 22 37.34 -41.88 25.81
N ALA A 23 36.79 -42.48 26.87
CA ALA A 23 35.34 -42.53 27.13
C ALA A 23 34.63 -41.17 27.08
N ARG A 24 35.30 -40.07 27.44
CA ARG A 24 34.70 -38.72 27.48
C ARG A 24 34.48 -38.14 26.08
N ASP A 25 35.23 -38.62 25.09
CA ASP A 25 35.11 -38.14 23.70
C ASP A 25 33.86 -38.68 23.00
N PHE A 26 33.14 -39.63 23.63
CA PHE A 26 31.95 -40.28 23.08
C PHE A 26 30.66 -39.93 23.83
N ASP A 27 30.72 -39.18 24.93
CA ASP A 27 29.52 -38.81 25.70
C ASP A 27 28.54 -37.96 24.85
N TRP A 28 29.04 -37.10 23.95
CA TRP A 28 28.22 -36.24 23.09
C TRP A 28 27.37 -37.00 22.06
N LEU A 29 27.77 -38.23 21.69
CA LEU A 29 27.02 -39.05 20.73
C LEU A 29 25.64 -39.46 21.26
N PHE A 30 25.49 -39.50 22.59
CA PHE A 30 24.22 -39.80 23.26
C PHE A 30 23.32 -38.57 23.44
N ASP A 31 23.82 -37.35 23.18
CA ASP A 31 23.05 -36.10 23.26
C ASP A 31 22.28 -35.81 21.95
N CYS A 32 22.64 -36.48 20.86
CA CYS A 32 21.96 -36.38 19.57
C CYS A 32 20.77 -37.36 19.52
N PRO A 33 19.51 -36.90 19.39
CA PRO A 33 18.34 -37.77 19.49
C PRO A 33 18.26 -38.83 18.39
N GLN A 34 18.86 -38.58 17.22
CA GLN A 34 18.89 -39.52 16.10
C GLN A 34 19.84 -40.70 16.34
N THR A 35 20.99 -40.48 16.99
CA THR A 35 21.98 -41.54 17.26
C THR A 35 21.78 -42.21 18.60
N LYS A 36 21.11 -41.53 19.55
CA LYS A 36 20.86 -42.03 20.90
C LYS A 36 20.17 -43.39 20.92
N GLN A 37 19.11 -43.59 20.13
CA GLN A 37 18.37 -44.86 20.10
C GLN A 37 19.25 -46.03 19.63
N PHE A 38 20.06 -45.81 18.59
CA PHE A 38 21.01 -46.81 18.09
C PHE A 38 22.11 -47.12 19.11
N LEU A 39 22.67 -46.10 19.76
CA LEU A 39 23.76 -46.27 20.72
C LEU A 39 23.29 -46.94 22.01
N GLU A 40 22.09 -46.62 22.49
CA GLU A 40 21.46 -47.32 23.62
C GLU A 40 21.17 -48.78 23.27
N TRP A 41 20.69 -49.06 22.05
CA TRP A 41 20.55 -50.43 21.56
C TRP A 41 21.90 -51.16 21.48
N PHE A 42 22.93 -50.53 20.92
CA PHE A 42 24.26 -51.13 20.77
C PHE A 42 24.86 -51.51 22.13
N CYS A 43 24.84 -50.59 23.10
CA CYS A 43 25.39 -50.83 24.44
C CYS A 43 24.59 -51.84 25.26
N SER A 44 23.29 -52.03 24.97
CA SER A 44 22.42 -52.98 25.68
C SER A 44 22.32 -54.36 25.02
N THR A 45 22.72 -54.47 23.75
CA THR A 45 22.54 -55.69 22.95
C THR A 45 23.86 -56.42 22.70
N VAL A 46 24.96 -55.69 22.49
CA VAL A 46 26.28 -56.30 22.28
C VAL A 46 26.90 -56.65 23.63
N SER A 47 27.15 -57.94 23.84
CA SER A 47 27.81 -58.48 25.04
C SER A 47 28.81 -59.56 24.64
N ASP A 48 29.59 -60.09 25.59
CA ASP A 48 30.58 -61.15 25.36
C ASP A 48 29.99 -62.39 24.67
N GLU A 49 28.69 -62.64 24.84
CA GLU A 49 27.98 -63.76 24.20
C GLU A 49 27.74 -63.56 22.69
N ASN A 50 27.82 -62.33 22.19
CA ASN A 50 27.55 -61.98 20.80
C ASN A 50 28.83 -61.82 19.98
N VAL A 51 30.00 -61.99 20.60
CA VAL A 51 31.31 -61.77 19.98
C VAL A 51 32.10 -63.07 20.05
N LEU A 52 32.61 -63.50 18.89
CA LEU A 52 33.42 -64.71 18.80
C LEU A 52 34.70 -64.55 19.62
N THR A 53 34.94 -65.50 20.52
CA THR A 53 36.17 -65.50 21.31
C THR A 53 37.36 -65.87 20.42
N PRO A 54 38.58 -65.38 20.72
CA PRO A 54 39.77 -65.72 19.93
C PRO A 54 40.05 -67.23 19.89
N ALA A 55 39.67 -67.97 20.93
CA ALA A 55 39.77 -69.43 20.95
C ALA A 55 38.78 -70.10 19.97
N GLU A 56 37.57 -69.58 19.82
CA GLU A 56 36.60 -70.05 18.82
C GLU A 56 37.04 -69.71 17.39
N VAL A 57 37.65 -68.54 17.19
CA VAL A 57 38.23 -68.15 15.91
C VAL A 57 39.40 -69.07 15.55
N GLU A 58 40.31 -69.34 16.50
CA GLU A 58 41.41 -70.30 16.29
C GLU A 58 40.92 -71.72 16.04
N ALA A 59 39.86 -72.16 16.74
CA ALA A 59 39.24 -73.47 16.50
C ALA A 59 38.57 -73.56 15.12
N TYR A 60 37.94 -72.47 14.67
CA TYR A 60 37.37 -72.37 13.33
C TYR A 60 38.45 -72.33 12.24
N ASP A 61 39.53 -71.58 12.44
CA ASP A 61 40.68 -71.54 11.54
C ASP A 61 41.39 -72.91 11.47
N ALA A 62 41.49 -73.63 12.58
CA ALA A 62 41.99 -75.00 12.62
C ALA A 62 41.07 -75.97 11.87
N LEU A 63 39.74 -75.76 11.95
CA LEU A 63 38.74 -76.51 11.19
C LEU A 63 38.87 -76.24 9.68
N LEU A 64 39.01 -74.98 9.27
CA LEU A 64 39.28 -74.60 7.88
C LEU A 64 40.60 -75.21 7.37
N ALA A 65 41.67 -75.14 8.17
CA ALA A 65 42.97 -75.72 7.85
C ALA A 65 42.94 -77.25 7.75
N SER A 66 41.98 -77.91 8.40
CA SER A 66 41.81 -79.37 8.33
C SER A 66 41.27 -79.89 6.98
N GLY A 67 40.82 -79.00 6.10
CA GLY A 67 40.36 -79.34 4.74
C GLY A 67 39.09 -80.20 4.68
N LYS A 68 38.37 -80.34 5.79
CA LYS A 68 37.07 -81.03 5.84
C LYS A 68 35.96 -80.09 5.37
N PRO A 69 34.90 -80.59 4.70
CA PRO A 69 33.76 -79.75 4.32
C PRO A 69 33.08 -79.22 5.58
N ILE A 70 33.05 -77.90 5.73
CA ILE A 70 32.30 -77.24 6.79
C ILE A 70 30.82 -77.28 6.39
N LEU A 71 29.99 -77.78 7.30
CA LEU A 71 28.55 -77.87 7.06
C LEU A 71 27.94 -76.49 7.23
N GLU A 72 27.57 -75.86 6.11
CA GLU A 72 26.95 -74.53 6.05
C GLU A 72 25.61 -74.60 5.31
N GLY A 73 24.65 -73.75 5.70
CA GLY A 73 23.35 -73.61 5.04
C GLY A 73 22.58 -74.93 4.91
N ASP A 74 22.10 -75.23 3.70
CA ASP A 74 21.26 -76.39 3.39
C ASP A 74 21.91 -77.74 3.76
N ALA A 75 23.24 -77.85 3.73
CA ALA A 75 23.97 -79.08 4.09
C ALA A 75 23.98 -79.31 5.61
N LEU A 76 24.05 -78.24 6.40
CA LEU A 76 23.89 -78.31 7.86
C LEU A 76 22.43 -78.60 8.22
N GLU A 77 21.48 -77.99 7.52
CA GLU A 77 20.06 -78.20 7.75
C GLU A 77 19.64 -79.64 7.40
N GLN A 78 20.19 -80.22 6.33
CA GLN A 78 20.05 -81.64 6.00
C GLN A 78 20.75 -82.55 7.02
N ALA A 79 21.96 -82.22 7.48
CA ALA A 79 22.67 -82.99 8.50
C ALA A 79 21.90 -82.99 9.84
N LEU A 80 21.40 -81.82 10.25
CA LEU A 80 20.54 -81.69 11.42
C LEU A 80 19.27 -82.53 11.22
N GLN A 81 18.53 -82.36 10.12
CA GLN A 81 17.34 -83.18 9.83
C GLN A 81 17.63 -84.70 9.89
N THR A 82 18.84 -85.13 9.52
CA THR A 82 19.28 -86.52 9.63
C THR A 82 19.57 -86.93 11.09
N CYS A 83 20.12 -86.04 11.92
CA CYS A 83 20.30 -86.24 13.36
C CYS A 83 18.98 -86.24 14.16
N TRP A 84 17.99 -85.45 13.73
CA TRP A 84 16.63 -85.46 14.31
C TRP A 84 15.87 -86.78 14.03
N GLN A 85 16.38 -87.63 13.12
CA GLN A 85 15.82 -88.95 12.79
C GLN A 85 16.64 -90.14 13.31
N VAL A 86 17.31 -90.03 14.47
CA VAL A 86 17.90 -91.20 15.15
C VAL A 86 16.92 -91.79 16.18
N PRO A 87 16.25 -92.93 15.88
CA PRO A 87 15.72 -93.80 16.91
C PRO A 87 16.86 -94.64 17.51
N GLN A 88 17.07 -94.46 18.82
CA GLN A 88 17.78 -95.37 19.74
C GLN A 88 19.25 -95.73 19.39
N LEU A 89 20.20 -95.12 20.11
CA LEU A 89 21.55 -95.67 20.23
C LEU A 89 21.52 -97.04 20.93
N PRO A 90 22.22 -98.07 20.40
CA PRO A 90 22.59 -99.26 21.15
C PRO A 90 23.68 -98.91 22.18
N HIS A 91 23.52 -99.38 23.41
CA HIS A 91 24.53 -99.35 24.47
C HIS A 91 25.91 -99.77 23.96
N MET A 92 26.84 -98.82 23.90
CA MET A 92 28.28 -99.07 23.91
C MET A 92 28.86 -98.11 24.95
N ILE A 93 29.17 -98.66 26.12
CA ILE A 93 30.05 -98.02 27.11
C ILE A 93 31.47 -98.15 26.56
N PRO A 94 32.21 -97.05 26.49
CA PRO A 94 33.56 -97.04 27.04
C PRO A 94 33.60 -96.13 28.27
N ASP A 95 34.26 -96.61 29.32
CA ASP A 95 34.83 -95.79 30.39
C ASP A 95 35.56 -94.59 29.79
N ASP A 96 35.05 -93.37 30.02
CA ASP A 96 35.77 -92.30 30.70
C ASP A 96 34.77 -91.17 31.05
N GLU A 97 35.02 -90.48 32.16
CA GLU A 97 34.15 -89.54 32.89
C GLU A 97 33.20 -88.66 32.03
N GLY A 98 31.97 -89.12 31.82
CA GLY A 98 30.85 -88.32 31.30
C GLY A 98 30.10 -87.61 32.44
N PRO A 99 29.59 -86.38 32.23
CA PRO A 99 28.93 -85.62 33.29
C PRO A 99 27.70 -86.36 33.83
N SER A 100 27.50 -86.29 35.14
CA SER A 100 26.42 -87.00 35.84
C SER A 100 25.04 -86.68 35.25
N LEU A 101 24.08 -87.61 35.36
CA LEU A 101 22.71 -87.45 34.85
C LEU A 101 22.02 -86.17 35.38
N GLU A 102 22.43 -85.70 36.55
CA GLU A 102 21.97 -84.44 37.17
C GLU A 102 22.51 -83.21 36.42
N ALA A 103 23.74 -83.25 35.91
CA ALA A 103 24.32 -82.16 35.11
C ALA A 103 23.62 -81.99 33.76
N LEU A 104 23.22 -83.09 33.10
CA LEU A 104 22.42 -83.06 31.87
C LEU A 104 20.99 -82.55 32.12
N GLN A 105 20.40 -82.86 33.27
CA GLN A 105 19.10 -82.30 33.67
C GLN A 105 19.20 -80.80 33.98
N GLN A 106 20.30 -80.37 34.61
CA GLN A 106 20.58 -78.97 34.88
C GLN A 106 20.77 -78.18 33.58
N GLU A 107 21.56 -78.68 32.62
CA GLU A 107 21.74 -78.04 31.30
C GLU A 107 20.44 -77.91 30.51
N LEU A 108 19.57 -78.93 30.53
CA LEU A 108 18.26 -78.85 29.88
C LEU A 108 17.34 -77.82 30.53
N GLN A 109 17.45 -77.65 31.85
CA GLN A 109 16.69 -76.66 32.60
C GLN A 109 17.20 -75.25 32.30
N ASP A 110 18.52 -75.05 32.32
CA ASP A 110 19.17 -73.78 31.97
C ASP A 110 18.90 -73.38 30.52
N TYR A 111 18.85 -74.35 29.59
CA TYR A 111 18.46 -74.12 28.21
C TYR A 111 16.99 -73.66 28.08
N ARG A 112 16.07 -74.26 28.85
CA ARG A 112 14.65 -73.84 28.88
C ARG A 112 14.50 -72.44 29.45
N ASP A 113 15.21 -72.14 30.53
CA ASP A 113 15.17 -70.83 31.17
C ASP A 113 15.77 -69.75 30.26
N CYS A 114 16.86 -70.07 29.55
CA CYS A 114 17.42 -69.20 28.50
C CYS A 114 16.44 -68.93 27.36
N GLN A 115 15.70 -69.95 26.89
CA GLN A 115 14.69 -69.78 25.84
C GLN A 115 13.50 -68.93 26.30
N LEU A 116 13.02 -69.16 27.53
CA LEU A 116 11.97 -68.35 28.15
C LEU A 116 12.40 -66.89 28.33
N TRP A 117 13.64 -66.67 28.76
CA TRP A 117 14.21 -65.33 28.89
C TRP A 117 14.32 -64.62 27.53
N ARG A 118 14.81 -65.31 26.49
CA ARG A 118 14.87 -64.75 25.12
C ARG A 118 13.49 -64.40 24.59
N TYR A 119 12.51 -65.28 24.79
CA TYR A 119 11.13 -65.02 24.40
C TYR A 119 10.53 -63.82 25.13
N SER A 120 10.72 -63.75 26.46
CA SER A 120 10.27 -62.62 27.28
C SER A 120 10.91 -61.29 26.86
N LYS A 121 12.22 -61.30 26.54
CA LYS A 121 12.96 -60.14 26.06
C LYS A 121 12.45 -59.66 24.69
N LEU A 122 12.21 -60.57 23.75
CA LEU A 122 11.64 -60.24 22.44
C LEU A 122 10.22 -59.70 22.56
N GLN A 123 9.42 -60.24 23.47
CA GLN A 123 8.07 -59.75 23.73
C GLN A 123 8.08 -58.33 24.29
N ALA A 124 9.00 -58.01 25.21
CA ALA A 124 9.18 -56.65 25.73
C ALA A 124 9.64 -55.65 24.66
N LEU A 125 10.59 -56.03 23.79
CA LEU A 125 11.02 -55.19 22.66
C LEU A 125 9.88 -54.93 21.68
N THR A 126 9.08 -55.96 21.39
CA THR A 126 7.92 -55.83 20.51
C THR A 126 6.88 -54.87 21.09
N ALA A 127 6.61 -54.96 22.40
CA ALA A 127 5.69 -54.06 23.09
C ALA A 127 6.18 -52.60 23.07
N ASN A 128 7.48 -52.37 23.30
CA ASN A 128 8.09 -51.03 23.25
C ASN A 128 7.99 -50.43 21.84
N LEU A 129 8.33 -51.18 20.80
CA LEU A 129 8.22 -50.72 19.41
C LEU A 129 6.76 -50.39 19.03
N GLN A 130 5.80 -51.19 19.50
CA GLN A 130 4.38 -50.90 19.29
C GLN A 130 3.92 -49.62 20.00
N GLN A 131 4.47 -49.32 21.19
CA GLN A 131 4.16 -48.09 21.91
C GLN A 131 4.74 -46.86 21.20
N GLU A 132 5.98 -46.93 20.74
CA GLU A 132 6.62 -45.85 19.95
C GLU A 132 5.88 -45.59 18.64
N LEU A 133 5.43 -46.65 17.94
CA LEU A 133 4.61 -46.49 16.73
C LEU A 133 3.30 -45.75 17.01
N ARG A 134 2.61 -46.06 18.12
CA ARG A 134 1.37 -45.34 18.50
C ARG A 134 1.64 -43.87 18.81
N TYR A 135 2.74 -43.58 19.51
CA TYR A 135 3.14 -42.20 19.81
C TYR A 135 3.41 -41.40 18.53
N LEU A 136 4.18 -41.97 17.58
CA LEU A 136 4.46 -41.34 16.29
C LEU A 136 3.19 -41.14 15.46
N GLU A 137 2.25 -42.08 15.47
CA GLU A 137 0.95 -41.92 14.80
C GLU A 137 0.13 -40.77 15.41
N GLU A 138 0.19 -40.57 16.73
CA GLU A 138 -0.50 -39.47 17.40
C GLU A 138 0.13 -38.12 17.08
N GLU A 139 1.46 -38.02 17.06
CA GLU A 139 2.19 -36.84 16.60
C GLU A 139 1.89 -36.53 15.13
N GLU A 140 1.91 -37.52 14.24
CA GLU A 140 1.58 -37.33 12.83
C GLU A 140 0.15 -36.83 12.66
N LYS A 141 -0.82 -37.37 13.42
CA LYS A 141 -2.21 -36.90 13.42
C LYS A 141 -2.31 -35.45 13.94
N ALA A 142 -1.49 -35.04 14.90
CA ALA A 142 -1.44 -33.66 15.38
C ALA A 142 -0.88 -32.71 14.32
N VAL A 143 0.28 -33.03 13.75
CA VAL A 143 0.91 -32.24 12.68
C VAL A 143 0.00 -32.12 11.46
N LYS A 144 -0.68 -33.21 11.05
CA LYS A 144 -1.66 -33.17 9.96
C LYS A 144 -2.85 -32.26 10.27
N ARG A 145 -3.28 -32.17 11.53
CA ARG A 145 -4.36 -31.24 11.94
C ARG A 145 -3.89 -29.79 11.87
N ASP A 146 -2.67 -29.52 12.32
CA ASP A 146 -2.09 -28.17 12.28
C ASP A 146 -1.81 -27.71 10.86
N LEU A 147 -1.30 -28.57 9.99
CA LEU A 147 -1.13 -28.30 8.56
C LEU A 147 -2.45 -27.92 7.90
N ARG A 148 -3.51 -28.73 8.10
CA ARG A 148 -4.84 -28.43 7.56
C ARG A 148 -5.43 -27.13 8.11
N LYS A 149 -5.05 -26.73 9.33
CA LYS A 149 -5.47 -25.44 9.89
C LYS A 149 -4.75 -24.31 9.17
N ALA A 150 -3.43 -24.40 9.02
CA ALA A 150 -2.63 -23.41 8.31
C ALA A 150 -3.04 -23.27 6.83
N GLU A 151 -3.38 -24.37 6.15
CA GLU A 151 -3.93 -24.35 4.78
C GLU A 151 -5.22 -23.54 4.70
N ARG A 152 -6.18 -23.79 5.61
CA ARG A 152 -7.45 -23.03 5.65
C ARG A 152 -7.23 -21.56 5.97
N ASP A 153 -6.31 -21.24 6.88
CA ASP A 153 -5.97 -19.86 7.24
C ASP A 153 -5.36 -19.12 6.04
N LEU A 154 -4.47 -19.78 5.28
CA LEU A 154 -3.87 -19.24 4.06
C LEU A 154 -4.92 -19.04 2.95
N GLU A 155 -5.80 -20.02 2.73
CA GLU A 155 -6.92 -19.90 1.77
C GLU A 155 -7.83 -18.71 2.11
N ALA A 156 -8.11 -18.49 3.40
CA ALA A 156 -8.91 -17.35 3.85
C ALA A 156 -8.20 -16.01 3.57
N GLU A 157 -6.89 -15.89 3.81
CA GLU A 157 -6.13 -14.69 3.47
C GLU A 157 -6.05 -14.45 1.96
N ILE A 158 -5.86 -15.49 1.16
CA ILE A 158 -5.87 -15.40 -0.32
C ILE A 158 -7.24 -14.92 -0.81
N PHE A 159 -8.34 -15.41 -0.22
CA PHE A 159 -9.67 -14.96 -0.56
C PHE A 159 -9.91 -13.49 -0.19
N GLN A 160 -9.46 -13.06 1.00
CA GLN A 160 -9.59 -11.67 1.44
C GLN A 160 -8.76 -10.71 0.57
N THR A 161 -7.49 -11.05 0.31
CA THR A 161 -6.61 -10.24 -0.53
C THR A 161 -7.11 -10.16 -1.97
N SER A 162 -7.59 -11.27 -2.54
CA SER A 162 -8.17 -11.26 -3.89
C SER A 162 -9.46 -10.43 -3.95
N ALA A 163 -10.30 -10.46 -2.90
CA ALA A 163 -11.48 -9.61 -2.79
C ALA A 163 -11.09 -8.11 -2.77
N VAL A 164 -10.11 -7.72 -1.95
CA VAL A 164 -9.61 -6.34 -1.87
C VAL A 164 -9.03 -5.88 -3.21
N LEU A 165 -8.19 -6.70 -3.86
CA LEU A 165 -7.65 -6.41 -5.18
C LEU A 165 -8.75 -6.24 -6.24
N SER A 166 -9.81 -7.07 -6.18
CA SER A 166 -10.96 -6.94 -7.07
C SER A 166 -11.73 -5.63 -6.85
N GLN A 167 -11.86 -5.18 -5.60
CA GLN A 167 -12.51 -3.92 -5.26
C GLN A 167 -11.68 -2.72 -5.75
N ILE A 168 -10.37 -2.74 -5.52
CA ILE A 168 -9.44 -1.70 -6.01
C ILE A 168 -9.46 -1.66 -7.54
N SER A 169 -9.44 -2.82 -8.21
CA SER A 169 -9.54 -2.89 -9.68
C SER A 169 -10.86 -2.30 -10.18
N LYS A 170 -11.99 -2.59 -9.51
CA LYS A 170 -13.29 -2.00 -9.84
C LYS A 170 -13.30 -0.48 -9.64
N ALA A 171 -12.78 0.00 -8.51
CA ALA A 171 -12.69 1.44 -8.22
C ALA A 171 -11.77 2.16 -9.23
N ALA A 172 -10.64 1.56 -9.60
CA ALA A 172 -9.74 2.09 -10.61
C ALA A 172 -10.39 2.13 -12.00
N LYS A 173 -11.15 1.10 -12.38
CA LYS A 173 -11.93 1.10 -13.63
C LYS A 173 -13.02 2.17 -13.62
N GLN A 174 -13.75 2.30 -12.51
CA GLN A 174 -14.75 3.34 -12.35
C GLN A 174 -14.14 4.73 -12.43
N LEU A 175 -12.97 4.97 -11.81
CA LEU A 175 -12.25 6.24 -11.92
C LEU A 175 -11.74 6.48 -13.35
N ALA A 176 -11.24 5.45 -14.03
CA ALA A 176 -10.80 5.57 -15.43
C ALA A 176 -11.96 5.86 -16.38
N GLU A 177 -13.12 5.23 -16.17
CA GLU A 177 -14.37 5.52 -16.89
C GLU A 177 -14.86 6.93 -16.58
N TRP A 178 -14.82 7.35 -15.31
CA TRP A 178 -15.19 8.70 -14.89
C TRP A 178 -14.29 9.74 -15.57
N CYS A 179 -12.96 9.56 -15.56
CA CYS A 179 -12.01 10.41 -16.26
C CYS A 179 -12.17 10.38 -17.79
N GLY A 180 -12.57 9.24 -18.37
CA GLY A 180 -12.78 9.08 -19.82
C GLY A 180 -14.09 9.72 -20.32
N ASP A 181 -15.13 9.76 -19.50
CA ASP A 181 -16.41 10.40 -19.81
C ASP A 181 -16.43 11.92 -19.52
N MET A 182 -15.36 12.48 -18.92
CA MET A 182 -15.19 13.93 -18.72
C MET A 182 -15.27 14.75 -20.03
N GLY A 183 -15.14 14.11 -21.20
CA GLY A 183 -15.31 14.76 -22.51
C GLY A 183 -16.76 14.90 -23.00
N LYS A 184 -17.77 14.35 -22.29
CA LYS A 184 -19.17 14.28 -22.75
C LYS A 184 -20.14 15.05 -21.85
N GLY A 185 -19.94 16.36 -21.73
CA GLY A 185 -20.99 17.29 -21.30
C GLY A 185 -21.32 17.33 -19.80
N GLN A 186 -20.49 16.75 -18.93
CA GLN A 186 -20.55 17.03 -17.49
C GLN A 186 -19.76 18.30 -17.14
N PRO A 187 -20.20 19.07 -16.12
CA PRO A 187 -19.44 20.22 -15.66
C PRO A 187 -18.08 19.74 -15.12
N PRO A 188 -16.98 20.44 -15.46
CA PRO A 188 -15.64 20.07 -15.02
C PRO A 188 -15.58 20.04 -13.49
N ALA A 189 -15.00 18.98 -12.93
CA ALA A 189 -14.90 18.81 -11.48
C ALA A 189 -13.75 19.65 -10.90
N LEU A 190 -12.77 19.97 -11.73
CA LEU A 190 -11.55 20.70 -11.42
C LEU A 190 -11.54 22.05 -12.15
N LEU A 191 -11.00 23.08 -11.53
CA LEU A 191 -10.89 24.41 -12.12
C LEU A 191 -9.92 24.40 -13.31
N CYS A 192 -8.90 23.54 -13.29
CA CYS A 192 -7.97 23.39 -14.42
C CYS A 192 -8.59 22.75 -15.67
N GLU A 193 -9.73 22.07 -15.53
CA GLU A 193 -10.47 21.45 -16.63
C GLU A 193 -11.54 22.39 -17.20
N MET A 194 -11.86 23.48 -16.50
CA MET A 194 -12.80 24.49 -16.96
C MET A 194 -12.20 25.36 -18.07
N ASP A 195 -13.00 25.63 -19.09
CA ASP A 195 -12.68 26.69 -20.05
C ASP A 195 -12.82 28.06 -19.36
N LEU A 196 -11.68 28.66 -19.04
CA LEU A 196 -11.61 30.00 -18.46
C LEU A 196 -11.73 31.10 -19.52
N GLY A 197 -11.79 30.77 -20.81
CA GLY A 197 -11.92 31.72 -21.92
C GLY A 197 -13.05 32.74 -21.73
N PRO A 198 -14.29 32.31 -21.47
CA PRO A 198 -15.42 33.23 -21.23
C PRO A 198 -15.21 34.15 -20.02
N TYR A 199 -14.54 33.67 -18.97
CA TYR A 199 -14.22 34.49 -17.81
C TYR A 199 -13.16 35.54 -18.14
N MET A 200 -12.12 35.15 -18.89
CA MET A 200 -11.08 36.08 -19.34
C MET A 200 -11.64 37.15 -20.30
N GLU A 201 -12.61 36.79 -21.15
CA GLU A 201 -13.33 37.77 -21.99
C GLU A 201 -14.11 38.79 -21.14
N LEU A 202 -14.75 38.36 -20.05
CA LEU A 202 -15.42 39.27 -19.12
C LEU A 202 -14.43 40.19 -18.40
N GLU A 203 -13.28 39.67 -17.98
CA GLU A 203 -12.21 40.48 -17.38
C GLU A 203 -11.63 41.49 -18.40
N GLN A 204 -11.49 41.10 -19.67
CA GLN A 204 -11.07 42.01 -20.73
C GLN A 204 -12.11 43.10 -20.96
N GLN A 205 -13.41 42.75 -21.06
CA GLN A 205 -14.48 43.74 -21.21
C GLN A 205 -14.54 44.73 -20.04
N ALA A 206 -14.28 44.25 -18.81
CA ALA A 206 -14.17 45.10 -17.63
C ALA A 206 -12.96 46.05 -17.72
N THR A 207 -11.83 45.56 -18.24
CA THR A 207 -10.62 46.37 -18.48
C THR A 207 -10.88 47.44 -19.54
N ASP A 208 -11.51 47.10 -20.66
CA ASP A 208 -11.86 48.06 -21.71
C ASP A 208 -12.86 49.12 -21.19
N ALA A 209 -13.79 48.72 -20.31
CA ALA A 209 -14.70 49.65 -19.65
C ALA A 209 -13.98 50.58 -18.68
N PHE A 210 -12.98 50.08 -17.96
CA PHE A 210 -12.11 50.87 -17.11
C PHE A 210 -11.27 51.87 -17.93
N GLU A 211 -10.69 51.46 -19.04
CA GLU A 211 -9.93 52.35 -19.93
C GLU A 211 -10.81 53.48 -20.46
N ARG A 212 -12.03 53.17 -20.92
CA ARG A 212 -13.01 54.18 -21.32
C ARG A 212 -13.38 55.12 -20.17
N PHE A 213 -13.52 54.59 -18.95
CA PHE A 213 -13.76 55.41 -17.76
C PHE A 213 -12.61 56.37 -17.49
N ILE A 214 -11.35 55.92 -17.56
CA ILE A 214 -10.17 56.78 -17.35
C ILE A 214 -10.06 57.84 -18.44
N GLN A 215 -10.31 57.48 -19.70
CA GLN A 215 -10.33 58.45 -20.82
C GLN A 215 -11.38 59.56 -20.62
N GLN A 216 -12.50 59.27 -19.97
CA GLN A 216 -13.51 60.29 -19.62
C GLN A 216 -13.08 61.20 -18.46
N VAL A 217 -12.27 60.72 -17.52
CA VAL A 217 -11.79 61.50 -16.36
C VAL A 217 -10.61 62.38 -16.71
N LEU A 218 -9.72 61.88 -17.57
CA LEU A 218 -8.49 62.54 -18.00
C LEU A 218 -8.45 62.58 -19.53
N PRO A 219 -9.23 63.47 -20.17
CA PRO A 219 -9.11 63.70 -21.60
C PRO A 219 -7.76 64.41 -21.87
N GLY A 220 -6.69 63.64 -22.06
CA GLY A 220 -5.39 64.18 -22.48
C GLY A 220 -4.12 63.42 -22.07
N THR A 221 -4.18 62.42 -21.17
CA THR A 221 -2.93 61.84 -20.61
C THR A 221 -2.54 60.45 -21.14
N ILE A 222 -3.36 59.80 -21.98
CA ILE A 222 -3.03 58.46 -22.46
C ILE A 222 -3.12 58.40 -23.99
N GLN A 223 -2.10 58.96 -24.65
CA GLN A 223 -1.56 58.30 -25.84
C GLN A 223 -0.58 57.24 -25.32
N ALA A 224 -1.01 55.98 -25.30
CA ALA A 224 -0.09 54.87 -25.12
C ALA A 224 0.92 54.87 -26.28
N PRO A 225 2.22 54.63 -26.03
CA PRO A 225 3.21 54.51 -27.07
C PRO A 225 3.04 53.15 -27.74
N ASP A 226 2.22 53.08 -28.77
CA ASP A 226 2.21 51.91 -29.65
C ASP A 226 3.48 51.94 -30.50
N GLY A 227 4.27 50.87 -30.34
CA GLY A 227 5.51 50.68 -31.05
C GLY A 227 5.31 50.49 -32.55
N SER A 228 6.41 50.70 -33.28
CA SER A 228 6.60 50.35 -34.69
C SER A 228 6.01 51.30 -35.74
N ARG A 229 6.81 52.27 -36.19
CA ARG A 229 7.33 52.24 -37.57
C ARG A 229 8.44 53.25 -37.82
N GLU A 230 9.33 52.81 -38.70
CA GLU A 230 10.62 53.37 -39.08
C GLU A 230 10.58 54.80 -39.64
N ALA A 231 11.75 55.44 -39.49
CA ALA A 231 12.13 56.68 -40.13
C ALA A 231 11.81 56.69 -41.63
N THR A 232 11.19 57.76 -42.11
CA THR A 232 11.62 58.40 -43.37
C THR A 232 11.31 59.88 -43.34
N GLU A 233 12.34 60.68 -43.58
CA GLU A 233 12.32 62.12 -43.80
C GLU A 233 11.43 62.50 -45.00
N ARG A 234 10.65 63.59 -44.90
CA ARG A 234 10.95 64.89 -45.57
C ARG A 234 9.74 65.80 -45.59
N MET A 235 10.08 67.06 -45.34
CA MET A 235 9.41 68.31 -45.66
C MET A 235 8.25 68.22 -46.66
N ASP A 236 7.12 68.81 -46.28
CA ASP A 236 6.52 69.82 -47.15
C ASP A 236 5.70 70.82 -46.35
N ALA A 237 6.04 72.09 -46.55
CA ALA A 237 5.30 73.24 -46.08
C ALA A 237 4.03 73.38 -46.91
N LYS A 238 2.87 73.43 -46.26
CA LYS A 238 1.70 74.14 -46.79
C LYS A 238 0.80 74.60 -45.64
N GLN A 239 0.76 75.92 -45.50
CA GLN A 239 -0.32 76.65 -44.86
C GLN A 239 -1.65 76.12 -45.38
N THR A 240 -2.48 75.60 -44.50
CA THR A 240 -3.91 75.48 -44.74
C THR A 240 -4.62 75.65 -43.40
N THR A 241 -5.08 76.88 -43.20
CA THR A 241 -6.31 77.24 -42.47
C THR A 241 -6.86 76.19 -41.50
N MET A 242 -6.68 76.46 -40.21
CA MET A 242 -7.42 75.86 -39.10
C MET A 242 -8.93 75.89 -39.38
N PRO A 243 -9.62 74.75 -39.46
CA PRO A 243 -11.03 74.68 -39.14
C PRO A 243 -11.12 74.60 -37.61
N LYS A 244 -11.69 75.63 -36.99
CA LYS A 244 -12.16 75.57 -35.60
C LYS A 244 -13.17 74.43 -35.48
N SER A 245 -12.73 73.25 -35.05
CA SER A 245 -13.62 72.22 -34.54
C SER A 245 -13.88 72.50 -33.07
N LEU A 246 -15.16 72.58 -32.75
CA LEU A 246 -15.74 72.66 -31.40
C LEU A 246 -15.21 71.54 -30.49
N GLY A 247 -15.07 71.87 -29.19
CA GLY A 247 -14.69 70.98 -28.09
C GLY A 247 -13.24 71.22 -27.65
N THR A 248 -12.89 71.37 -26.37
CA THR A 248 -13.54 70.96 -25.12
C THR A 248 -12.86 71.74 -23.99
N ASP A 249 -13.65 72.15 -23.00
CA ASP A 249 -13.39 73.10 -21.89
C ASP A 249 -12.28 72.73 -20.88
N GLY A 250 -11.37 71.81 -21.22
CA GLY A 250 -10.39 71.23 -20.27
C GLY A 250 -8.96 71.76 -20.40
N ASP A 251 -8.51 72.11 -21.60
CA ASP A 251 -7.10 72.42 -21.89
C ASP A 251 -6.77 73.93 -21.85
N GLU A 252 -7.78 74.78 -21.64
CA GLU A 252 -7.63 76.23 -21.44
C GLU A 252 -7.25 76.60 -19.99
N ILE A 253 -7.62 75.78 -19.00
CA ILE A 253 -7.56 76.13 -17.57
C ILE A 253 -6.11 76.33 -17.07
N LEU A 254 -5.14 75.53 -17.55
CA LEU A 254 -3.73 75.66 -17.13
C LEU A 254 -3.00 76.82 -17.82
N ARG A 255 -3.42 77.19 -19.05
CA ARG A 255 -2.90 78.38 -19.74
C ARG A 255 -3.51 79.66 -19.16
N ASP A 256 -4.64 79.53 -18.47
CA ASP A 256 -5.40 80.63 -17.87
C ASP A 256 -4.98 81.05 -16.46
N GLN A 257 -4.18 80.28 -15.74
CA GLN A 257 -3.73 80.73 -14.40
C GLN A 257 -2.82 81.97 -14.50
N ASP A 258 -1.97 82.01 -15.52
CA ASP A 258 -1.11 83.16 -15.82
C ASP A 258 -1.90 84.33 -16.43
N SER A 259 -3.00 84.07 -17.15
CA SER A 259 -3.88 85.12 -17.68
C SER A 259 -4.70 85.74 -16.56
N TYR A 260 -5.29 84.91 -15.69
CA TYR A 260 -6.07 85.30 -14.52
C TYR A 260 -5.25 86.10 -13.51
N CYS A 261 -4.04 85.65 -13.16
CA CYS A 261 -3.16 86.42 -12.26
C CYS A 261 -2.82 87.81 -12.84
N LYS A 262 -2.67 87.90 -14.17
CA LYS A 262 -2.47 89.18 -14.86
C LYS A 262 -3.73 90.04 -14.83
N GLU A 263 -4.92 89.46 -15.01
CA GLU A 263 -6.21 90.17 -14.94
C GLU A 263 -6.50 90.70 -13.52
N VAL A 264 -6.31 89.89 -12.48
CA VAL A 264 -6.43 90.33 -11.09
C VAL A 264 -5.46 91.47 -10.80
N SER A 265 -4.21 91.36 -11.26
CA SER A 265 -3.21 92.43 -11.14
C SER A 265 -3.60 93.71 -11.90
N GLN A 266 -4.28 93.59 -13.04
CA GLN A 266 -4.78 94.75 -13.81
C GLN A 266 -5.95 95.42 -13.08
N MET A 267 -6.87 94.63 -12.53
CA MET A 267 -8.01 95.13 -11.76
C MET A 267 -7.58 95.82 -10.47
N GLU A 268 -6.58 95.28 -9.76
CA GLU A 268 -5.95 95.94 -8.60
C GLU A 268 -5.42 97.32 -8.99
N LYS A 269 -4.65 97.41 -10.08
CA LYS A 269 -4.10 98.68 -10.58
C LYS A 269 -5.19 99.67 -10.97
N ALA A 270 -6.23 99.21 -11.68
CA ALA A 270 -7.36 100.05 -12.07
C ALA A 270 -8.09 100.62 -10.85
N ARG A 271 -8.31 99.80 -9.82
CA ARG A 271 -8.94 100.24 -8.57
C ARG A 271 -8.09 101.25 -7.81
N ILE A 272 -6.77 101.02 -7.71
CA ILE A 272 -5.84 101.98 -7.09
C ILE A 272 -5.90 103.34 -7.80
N CYS A 273 -5.89 103.34 -9.14
CA CYS A 273 -5.97 104.57 -9.93
C CYS A 273 -7.31 105.29 -9.73
N ALA A 274 -8.44 104.58 -9.84
CA ALA A 274 -9.77 105.15 -9.67
C ALA A 274 -9.96 105.74 -8.25
N GLN A 275 -9.55 105.01 -7.22
CA GLN A 275 -9.68 105.46 -5.83
C GLN A 275 -8.79 106.68 -5.53
N ARG A 276 -7.57 106.71 -6.10
CA ARG A 276 -6.69 107.88 -6.02
C ARG A 276 -7.32 109.11 -6.67
N GLU A 277 -7.91 108.95 -7.85
CA GLU A 277 -8.59 110.03 -8.55
C GLU A 277 -9.79 110.56 -7.75
N VAL A 278 -10.60 109.68 -7.18
CA VAL A 278 -11.73 110.05 -6.31
C VAL A 278 -11.24 110.87 -5.11
N ILE A 279 -10.18 110.43 -4.43
CA ILE A 279 -9.62 111.15 -3.27
C ILE A 279 -9.08 112.52 -3.67
N VAL A 280 -8.31 112.60 -4.77
CA VAL A 280 -7.75 113.87 -5.27
C VAL A 280 -8.86 114.83 -5.70
N MET A 281 -9.89 114.34 -6.40
CA MET A 281 -11.02 115.16 -6.84
C MET A 281 -11.86 115.62 -5.66
N SER A 282 -12.15 114.74 -4.69
CA SER A 282 -12.86 115.10 -3.46
C SER A 282 -12.11 116.20 -2.68
N ALA A 283 -10.79 116.05 -2.51
CA ALA A 283 -9.98 117.06 -1.85
C ALA A 283 -9.97 118.41 -2.61
N LYS A 284 -9.96 118.40 -3.95
CA LYS A 284 -10.07 119.62 -4.76
C LYS A 284 -11.43 120.29 -4.62
N VAL A 285 -12.51 119.52 -4.68
CA VAL A 285 -13.88 120.04 -4.52
C VAL A 285 -14.03 120.66 -3.13
N GLU A 286 -13.57 119.97 -2.10
CA GLU A 286 -13.62 120.46 -0.72
C GLU A 286 -12.74 121.70 -0.52
N GLY A 287 -11.55 121.73 -1.13
CA GLY A 287 -10.68 122.90 -1.14
C GLY A 287 -11.31 124.10 -1.85
N ASN A 288 -11.95 123.89 -3.00
CA ASN A 288 -12.69 124.94 -3.71
C ASN A 288 -13.88 125.44 -2.90
N ARG A 289 -14.60 124.54 -2.22
CA ARG A 289 -15.70 124.90 -1.31
C ARG A 289 -15.19 125.76 -0.16
N ALA A 290 -14.12 125.36 0.51
CA ALA A 290 -13.51 126.13 1.58
C ALA A 290 -12.99 127.50 1.09
N ALA A 291 -12.43 127.56 -0.12
CA ALA A 291 -11.98 128.82 -0.73
C ALA A 291 -13.15 129.76 -1.05
N LEU A 292 -14.26 129.23 -1.58
CA LEU A 292 -15.50 129.99 -1.81
C LEU A 292 -16.06 130.54 -0.50
N GLU A 293 -16.16 129.72 0.54
CA GLU A 293 -16.61 130.15 1.86
C GLU A 293 -15.69 131.22 2.47
N TRP A 294 -14.36 131.06 2.32
CA TRP A 294 -13.41 132.06 2.80
C TRP A 294 -13.55 133.38 2.03
N ALA A 295 -13.71 133.34 0.70
CA ALA A 295 -13.91 134.52 -0.12
C ALA A 295 -15.22 135.24 0.24
N GLN A 296 -16.30 134.50 0.50
CA GLN A 296 -17.57 135.06 0.99
C GLN A 296 -17.40 135.77 2.33
N ARG A 297 -16.82 135.10 3.34
CA ARG A 297 -16.55 135.70 4.66
C ARG A 297 -15.65 136.93 4.58
N THR A 298 -14.66 136.92 3.69
CA THR A 298 -13.70 138.02 3.54
C THR A 298 -14.33 139.21 2.82
N LEU A 299 -15.21 138.98 1.85
CA LEU A 299 -15.99 140.01 1.18
C LEU A 299 -16.94 140.71 2.16
N GLU A 300 -17.64 139.93 2.99
CA GLU A 300 -18.48 140.46 4.08
C GLU A 300 -17.65 141.33 5.07
N ALA A 301 -16.48 140.86 5.50
CA ALA A 301 -15.62 141.60 6.42
C ALA A 301 -15.00 142.88 5.83
N LEU A 302 -14.74 142.91 4.51
CA LEU A 302 -14.23 144.09 3.78
C LEU A 302 -15.30 145.17 3.61
N GLU A 303 -16.57 144.78 3.46
CA GLU A 303 -17.70 145.72 3.43
C GLU A 303 -17.90 146.43 4.78
N GLU A 304 -17.55 145.78 5.90
CA GLU A 304 -17.72 146.33 7.25
C GLU A 304 -16.55 147.21 7.75
N ASN A 305 -15.30 147.04 7.27
CA ASN A 305 -14.11 147.72 7.83
C ASN A 305 -13.12 148.21 6.75
N GLN A 306 -13.22 149.48 6.33
CA GLN A 306 -12.50 149.99 5.16
C GLN A 306 -11.04 150.44 5.35
N HIS A 307 -10.46 150.60 6.56
CA HIS A 307 -9.22 151.40 6.66
C HIS A 307 -8.07 151.00 7.63
N VAL A 308 -7.97 149.76 8.14
CA VAL A 308 -6.82 149.38 9.02
C VAL A 308 -5.98 148.20 8.51
N VAL A 309 -6.35 147.57 7.41
CA VAL A 309 -5.96 146.17 7.17
C VAL A 309 -4.66 146.00 6.34
N GLU A 310 -4.13 147.06 5.70
CA GLU A 310 -3.08 146.91 4.66
C GLU A 310 -1.66 146.61 5.16
N ALA A 311 -1.31 147.02 6.39
CA ALA A 311 0.03 146.81 6.96
C ALA A 311 0.13 145.47 7.73
N GLU A 312 -0.92 145.08 8.44
CA GLU A 312 -1.02 143.77 9.13
C GLU A 312 -1.09 142.61 8.13
N LEU A 313 -1.81 142.79 7.00
CA LEU A 313 -1.86 141.80 5.92
C LEU A 313 -0.49 141.50 5.31
N ARG A 314 0.39 142.50 5.17
CA ARG A 314 1.73 142.31 4.59
C ARG A 314 2.65 141.48 5.48
N CYS A 315 2.61 141.68 6.80
CA CYS A 315 3.38 140.82 7.73
C CYS A 315 2.78 139.41 7.86
N GLN A 316 1.44 139.29 7.85
CA GLN A 316 0.76 138.00 7.88
C GLN A 316 0.98 137.19 6.59
N ALA A 317 1.08 137.84 5.43
CA ALA A 317 1.33 137.20 4.15
C ALA A 317 2.60 136.33 4.14
N ALA A 318 3.70 136.81 4.72
CA ALA A 318 4.94 136.04 4.81
C ALA A 318 4.79 134.77 5.71
N THR A 319 4.03 134.87 6.80
CA THR A 319 3.75 133.72 7.68
C THR A 319 2.78 132.72 7.03
N LEU A 320 1.76 133.20 6.31
CA LEU A 320 0.83 132.38 5.54
C LEU A 320 1.54 131.68 4.38
N GLN A 321 2.48 132.34 3.71
CA GLN A 321 3.27 131.75 2.63
C GLN A 321 4.16 130.62 3.13
N LYS A 322 4.79 130.77 4.30
CA LYS A 322 5.54 129.67 4.97
C LYS A 322 4.63 128.50 5.34
N ARG A 323 3.44 128.78 5.90
CA ARG A 323 2.44 127.75 6.23
C ARG A 323 1.90 127.04 4.99
N LEU A 324 1.64 127.78 3.90
CA LEU A 324 1.24 127.20 2.62
C LEU A 324 2.32 126.31 2.03
N HIS A 325 3.60 126.68 2.17
CA HIS A 325 4.69 125.83 1.72
C HIS A 325 4.78 124.53 2.53
N ALA A 326 4.69 124.61 3.87
CA ALA A 326 4.66 123.43 4.74
C ALA A 326 3.48 122.51 4.41
N LEU A 327 2.27 123.07 4.26
CA LEU A 327 1.08 122.30 3.87
C LEU A 327 1.23 121.67 2.49
N ARG A 328 1.86 122.35 1.52
CA ARG A 328 2.16 121.75 0.20
C ARG A 328 3.12 120.57 0.34
N CYS A 329 4.16 120.69 1.18
CA CYS A 329 5.08 119.59 1.47
C CYS A 329 4.35 118.41 2.11
N ASP A 330 3.49 118.65 3.10
CA ASP A 330 2.70 117.60 3.76
C ASP A 330 1.74 116.92 2.77
N ILE A 331 1.03 117.69 1.94
CA ILE A 331 0.17 117.14 0.88
C ILE A 331 0.97 116.28 -0.10
N THR A 332 2.15 116.74 -0.53
CA THR A 332 3.01 115.93 -1.42
C THR A 332 3.47 114.65 -0.73
N HIS A 333 3.86 114.72 0.54
CA HIS A 333 4.29 113.55 1.31
C HIS A 333 3.15 112.53 1.49
N THR A 334 1.94 112.98 1.81
CA THR A 334 0.77 112.11 1.93
C THR A 334 0.43 111.46 0.58
N LEU A 335 0.47 112.19 -0.52
CA LEU A 335 0.17 111.66 -1.86
C LEU A 335 1.21 110.67 -2.38
N THR A 336 2.49 110.84 -2.04
CA THR A 336 3.58 109.98 -2.55
C THR A 336 3.93 108.81 -1.64
N HIS A 337 3.83 108.96 -0.31
CA HIS A 337 4.32 107.95 0.62
C HIS A 337 3.22 107.27 1.44
N GLN A 338 2.19 107.99 1.88
CA GLN A 338 1.19 107.43 2.79
C GLN A 338 -0.01 106.82 2.06
N LEU A 339 -0.47 107.47 0.99
CA LEU A 339 -1.67 107.05 0.26
C LEU A 339 -1.45 105.78 -0.60
N PRO A 340 -0.35 105.61 -1.36
CA PRO A 340 -0.16 104.41 -2.19
C PRO A 340 -0.20 103.06 -1.46
N PRO A 341 0.45 102.85 -0.30
CA PRO A 341 0.39 101.56 0.39
C PRO A 341 -1.01 101.26 0.95
N LEU A 342 -1.75 102.27 1.42
CA LEU A 342 -3.13 102.09 1.88
C LEU A 342 -4.07 101.71 0.73
N LEU A 343 -3.95 102.37 -0.42
CA LEU A 343 -4.72 102.03 -1.62
C LEU A 343 -4.39 100.63 -2.13
N LYS A 344 -3.11 100.22 -2.06
CA LYS A 344 -2.69 98.86 -2.43
C LYS A 344 -3.30 97.81 -1.49
N ALA A 345 -3.30 98.06 -0.18
CA ALA A 345 -3.93 97.18 0.79
C ALA A 345 -5.45 97.06 0.54
N GLU A 346 -6.13 98.19 0.34
CA GLU A 346 -7.57 98.19 0.03
C GLU A 346 -7.89 97.46 -1.28
N ALA A 347 -7.09 97.67 -2.32
CA ALA A 347 -7.25 96.97 -3.60
C ALA A 347 -7.06 95.46 -3.46
N SER A 348 -6.03 95.02 -2.73
CA SER A 348 -5.80 93.59 -2.48
C SER A 348 -6.93 92.92 -1.70
N LEU A 349 -7.50 93.61 -0.69
CA LEU A 349 -8.66 93.13 0.06
C LEU A 349 -9.90 92.97 -0.82
N SER A 350 -10.02 93.81 -1.84
CA SER A 350 -11.14 93.79 -2.77
C SER A 350 -11.06 92.67 -3.79
N CYS A 351 -9.85 92.18 -4.06
CA CYS A 351 -9.59 91.02 -4.92
C CYS A 351 -9.72 89.68 -4.17
N LEU A 352 -9.70 89.70 -2.83
CA LEU A 352 -9.77 88.50 -1.99
C LEU A 352 -11.01 87.61 -2.25
N PRO A 353 -12.25 88.14 -2.43
CA PRO A 353 -13.41 87.31 -2.75
C PRO A 353 -13.30 86.60 -4.10
N ILE A 354 -12.59 87.20 -5.07
CA ILE A 354 -12.41 86.66 -6.42
C ILE A 354 -11.41 85.51 -6.38
N LEU A 355 -10.32 85.67 -5.63
CA LEU A 355 -9.36 84.60 -5.34
C LEU A 355 -10.01 83.46 -4.56
N GLN A 356 -10.79 83.77 -3.52
CA GLN A 356 -11.49 82.76 -2.72
C GLN A 356 -12.44 81.92 -3.58
N ARG A 357 -13.18 82.56 -4.51
CA ARG A 357 -14.03 81.83 -5.46
C ARG A 357 -13.21 80.92 -6.37
N GLN A 358 -12.07 81.37 -6.87
CA GLN A 358 -11.20 80.55 -7.71
C GLN A 358 -10.65 79.34 -6.95
N PHE A 359 -10.14 79.54 -5.73
CA PHE A 359 -9.68 78.42 -4.89
C PHE A 359 -10.82 77.44 -4.56
N SER A 360 -12.05 77.93 -4.38
CA SER A 360 -13.20 77.04 -4.17
C SER A 360 -13.55 76.20 -5.40
N LEU A 361 -13.35 76.75 -6.61
CA LEU A 361 -13.55 76.01 -7.86
C LEU A 361 -12.44 74.98 -8.07
N GLU A 362 -11.19 75.34 -7.79
CA GLU A 362 -10.05 74.42 -7.83
C GLU A 362 -10.20 73.29 -6.80
N ASP A 363 -10.61 73.60 -5.57
CA ASP A 363 -10.89 72.59 -4.53
C ASP A 363 -12.02 71.65 -4.96
N ALA A 364 -13.13 72.18 -5.50
CA ALA A 364 -14.21 71.35 -6.03
C ALA A 364 -13.75 70.44 -7.17
N HIS A 365 -12.91 70.94 -8.08
CA HIS A 365 -12.33 70.16 -9.17
C HIS A 365 -11.38 69.05 -8.65
N LEU A 366 -10.52 69.37 -7.68
CA LEU A 366 -9.64 68.40 -7.04
C LEU A 366 -10.42 67.33 -6.27
N GLN A 367 -11.49 67.71 -5.58
CA GLN A 367 -12.38 66.77 -4.90
C GLN A 367 -13.09 65.83 -5.89
N TYR A 368 -13.53 66.36 -7.04
CA TYR A 368 -14.08 65.56 -8.12
C TYR A 368 -13.07 64.53 -8.64
N ILE A 369 -11.83 64.96 -8.96
CA ILE A 369 -10.76 64.07 -9.40
C ILE A 369 -10.45 63.01 -8.33
N ALA A 370 -10.34 63.42 -7.05
CA ALA A 370 -10.07 62.50 -5.95
C ALA A 370 -11.18 61.45 -5.79
N GLY A 371 -12.44 61.83 -6.00
CA GLY A 371 -13.58 60.90 -6.05
C GLY A 371 -13.43 59.87 -7.18
N ARG A 372 -13.15 60.34 -8.41
CA ARG A 372 -12.93 59.48 -9.57
C ARG A 372 -11.71 58.55 -9.41
N GLN A 373 -10.64 59.01 -8.77
CA GLN A 373 -9.47 58.20 -8.46
C GLN A 373 -9.80 57.10 -7.45
N LYS A 374 -10.63 57.37 -6.44
CA LYS A 374 -11.10 56.33 -5.50
C LYS A 374 -11.94 55.28 -6.19
N GLU A 375 -12.83 55.68 -7.10
CA GLU A 375 -13.61 54.74 -7.92
C GLU A 375 -12.69 53.87 -8.79
N ALA A 376 -11.69 54.48 -9.44
CA ALA A 376 -10.69 53.76 -10.23
C ALA A 376 -9.89 52.75 -9.39
N ALA A 377 -9.43 53.16 -8.21
CA ALA A 377 -8.70 52.29 -7.29
C ALA A 377 -9.56 51.12 -6.81
N ALA A 378 -10.85 51.36 -6.51
CA ALA A 378 -11.78 50.31 -6.12
C ALA A 378 -12.02 49.31 -7.26
N TRP A 379 -12.15 49.78 -8.51
CA TRP A 379 -12.24 48.92 -9.69
C TRP A 379 -11.02 48.01 -9.84
N LEU A 380 -9.82 48.59 -9.83
CA LEU A 380 -8.57 47.84 -9.96
C LEU A 380 -8.38 46.84 -8.81
N SER A 381 -8.66 47.26 -7.57
CA SER A 381 -8.59 46.37 -6.40
C SER A 381 -9.56 45.20 -6.51
N ASN A 382 -10.77 45.41 -7.03
CA ASN A 382 -11.74 44.35 -7.22
C ASN A 382 -11.26 43.38 -8.30
N GLN A 383 -10.87 43.88 -9.48
CA GLN A 383 -10.34 43.07 -10.56
C GLN A 383 -9.13 42.24 -10.10
N GLN A 384 -8.18 42.87 -9.42
CA GLN A 384 -7.02 42.16 -8.85
C GLN A 384 -7.45 41.07 -7.86
N SER A 385 -8.38 41.37 -6.95
CA SER A 385 -8.85 40.37 -5.98
C SER A 385 -9.51 39.14 -6.64
N ARG A 386 -10.24 39.34 -7.75
CA ARG A 386 -10.84 38.22 -8.50
C ARG A 386 -9.77 37.35 -9.17
N LEU A 387 -8.78 37.98 -9.79
CA LEU A 387 -7.65 37.27 -10.42
C LEU A 387 -6.79 36.54 -9.39
N ASP A 388 -6.52 37.17 -8.24
CA ASP A 388 -5.76 36.55 -7.14
C ASP A 388 -6.50 35.34 -6.57
N LEU A 389 -7.83 35.41 -6.40
CA LEU A 389 -8.64 34.28 -5.98
C LEU A 389 -8.59 33.12 -6.99
N LEU A 390 -8.70 33.42 -8.28
CA LEU A 390 -8.58 32.42 -9.34
C LEU A 390 -7.20 31.74 -9.29
N GLU A 391 -6.13 32.53 -9.17
CA GLU A 391 -4.77 32.04 -9.08
C GLU A 391 -4.56 31.15 -7.84
N LEU A 392 -5.09 31.56 -6.69
CA LEU A 392 -5.01 30.79 -5.43
C LEU A 392 -5.74 29.45 -5.55
N CYS A 393 -6.93 29.42 -6.15
CA CYS A 393 -7.66 28.19 -6.41
C CYS A 393 -6.85 27.23 -7.31
N LEU A 394 -6.31 27.74 -8.42
CA LEU A 394 -5.47 26.94 -9.32
C LEU A 394 -4.19 26.43 -8.65
N LYS A 395 -3.54 27.24 -7.81
CA LYS A 395 -2.35 26.84 -7.04
C LYS A 395 -2.67 25.75 -6.01
N ARG A 396 -3.82 25.86 -5.33
CA ARG A 396 -4.26 24.85 -4.36
C ARG A 396 -4.55 23.53 -5.06
N GLU A 397 -5.30 23.57 -6.15
CA GLU A 397 -5.65 22.39 -6.93
C GLU A 397 -4.42 21.68 -7.48
N ARG A 398 -3.44 22.44 -8.00
CA ARG A 398 -2.13 21.89 -8.40
C ARG A 398 -1.46 21.14 -7.26
N LYS A 399 -1.43 21.69 -6.04
CA LYS A 399 -0.84 21.00 -4.89
C LYS A 399 -1.58 19.70 -4.53
N GLU A 400 -2.90 19.70 -4.61
CA GLU A 400 -3.71 18.50 -4.35
C GLU A 400 -3.45 17.42 -5.42
N LEU A 401 -3.35 17.81 -6.70
CA LEU A 401 -2.97 16.90 -7.79
C LEU A 401 -1.53 16.37 -7.64
N ASP A 402 -0.58 17.22 -7.28
CA ASP A 402 0.82 16.81 -7.03
C ASP A 402 0.91 15.81 -5.87
N GLN A 403 0.12 15.99 -4.80
CA GLN A 403 0.04 15.04 -3.69
C GLN A 403 -0.58 13.71 -4.12
N ASN A 404 -1.69 13.76 -4.88
CA ASN A 404 -2.34 12.56 -5.38
C ASN A 404 -1.42 11.78 -6.33
N THR A 405 -0.70 12.46 -7.21
CA THR A 405 0.26 11.80 -8.11
C THR A 405 1.45 11.19 -7.35
N ALA A 406 1.92 11.82 -6.27
CA ALA A 406 2.93 11.24 -5.39
C ALA A 406 2.42 9.95 -4.71
N TRP A 407 1.22 9.98 -4.13
CA TRP A 407 0.57 8.82 -3.52
C TRP A 407 0.37 7.66 -4.51
N MET A 408 -0.09 7.98 -5.72
CA MET A 408 -0.26 6.99 -6.79
C MET A 408 1.07 6.36 -7.19
N ARG A 409 2.16 7.15 -7.24
CA ARG A 409 3.51 6.66 -7.54
C ARG A 409 4.03 5.73 -6.44
N GLU A 410 3.81 6.08 -5.16
CA GLU A 410 4.18 5.22 -4.03
C GLU A 410 3.44 3.89 -4.08
N MET A 411 2.13 3.92 -4.32
CA MET A 411 1.31 2.72 -4.49
C MET A 411 1.81 1.86 -5.67
N GLU A 412 2.13 2.48 -6.81
CA GLU A 412 2.68 1.79 -7.97
C GLU A 412 4.01 1.11 -7.62
N THR A 413 4.92 1.79 -6.92
CA THR A 413 6.20 1.21 -6.48
C THR A 413 5.99 0.03 -5.53
N ALA A 414 5.09 0.15 -4.54
CA ALA A 414 4.79 -0.92 -3.60
C ALA A 414 4.14 -2.14 -4.31
N MET A 415 3.26 -1.91 -5.28
CA MET A 415 2.69 -2.98 -6.11
C MET A 415 3.77 -3.66 -6.96
N ARG A 416 4.72 -2.90 -7.51
CA ARG A 416 5.83 -3.46 -8.29
C ARG A 416 6.80 -4.28 -7.42
N GLU A 417 7.09 -3.81 -6.21
CA GLU A 417 7.89 -4.53 -5.21
C GLU A 417 7.21 -5.84 -4.76
N THR A 418 5.91 -5.80 -4.50
CA THR A 418 5.17 -7.03 -4.13
C THR A 418 5.08 -8.00 -5.31
N GLN A 419 4.91 -7.51 -6.54
CA GLN A 419 4.95 -8.33 -7.74
C GLN A 419 6.31 -9.00 -7.96
N THR A 420 7.42 -8.26 -7.81
CA THR A 420 8.77 -8.82 -7.93
C THR A 420 9.05 -9.86 -6.85
N ARG A 421 8.69 -9.59 -5.59
CA ARG A 421 8.78 -10.60 -4.51
C ARG A 421 7.97 -11.86 -4.79
N LEU A 422 6.76 -11.72 -5.35
CA LEU A 422 5.93 -12.85 -5.74
C LEU A 422 6.59 -13.66 -6.87
N GLN A 423 7.19 -12.99 -7.85
CA GLN A 423 7.92 -13.63 -8.94
C GLN A 423 9.17 -14.36 -8.44
N GLU A 424 9.92 -13.78 -7.51
CA GLU A 424 11.06 -14.42 -6.84
C GLU A 424 10.64 -15.68 -6.08
N GLN A 425 9.55 -15.60 -5.30
CA GLN A 425 8.98 -16.77 -4.62
C GLN A 425 8.57 -17.85 -5.61
N GLN A 426 7.90 -17.49 -6.71
CA GLN A 426 7.56 -18.45 -7.76
C GLN A 426 8.80 -19.08 -8.42
N GLY A 427 9.87 -18.31 -8.61
CA GLY A 427 11.17 -18.82 -9.09
C GLY A 427 11.76 -19.85 -8.13
N TYR A 428 11.82 -19.52 -6.84
CA TYR A 428 12.28 -20.44 -5.80
C TYR A 428 11.50 -21.77 -5.77
N PHE A 429 10.18 -21.73 -5.89
CA PHE A 429 9.36 -22.95 -5.94
C PHE A 429 9.56 -23.75 -7.23
N LYS A 430 9.80 -23.10 -8.38
CA LYS A 430 10.13 -23.77 -9.64
C LYS A 430 11.50 -24.45 -9.60
N ASP A 431 12.49 -23.84 -8.95
CA ASP A 431 13.82 -24.42 -8.76
C ASP A 431 13.78 -25.60 -7.77
N ALA A 432 12.98 -25.49 -6.71
CA ALA A 432 12.78 -26.58 -5.75
C ALA A 432 12.10 -27.80 -6.41
N SER A 433 11.08 -27.58 -7.25
CA SER A 433 10.33 -28.66 -7.92
C SER A 433 11.06 -29.26 -9.13
N SER A 434 12.02 -28.54 -9.74
CA SER A 434 12.91 -29.10 -10.78
C SER A 434 14.13 -29.83 -10.21
N SER A 435 14.53 -29.54 -8.96
CA SER A 435 15.59 -30.30 -8.25
C SER A 435 15.12 -31.65 -7.68
N GLN A 436 13.82 -31.93 -7.68
CA GLN A 436 13.22 -33.10 -7.02
C GLN A 436 13.38 -34.42 -7.81
N LYS A 437 14.13 -34.45 -8.91
CA LYS A 437 14.32 -35.67 -9.70
C LYS A 437 15.56 -36.50 -9.40
N ASP A 438 16.56 -36.01 -8.68
CA ASP A 438 17.74 -36.82 -8.34
C ASP A 438 18.37 -36.40 -6.99
N CYS A 439 17.68 -36.63 -5.88
CA CYS A 439 18.32 -36.64 -4.57
C CYS A 439 17.78 -37.82 -3.74
N PRO A 440 18.60 -38.85 -3.44
CA PRO A 440 18.36 -39.65 -2.25
C PRO A 440 18.48 -38.69 -1.06
N CYS A 441 17.40 -38.53 -0.31
CA CYS A 441 17.36 -37.64 0.85
C CYS A 441 18.51 -37.96 1.82
N THR A 442 19.55 -37.14 1.77
CA THR A 442 20.52 -36.98 2.85
C THR A 442 20.59 -35.49 3.12
N TRP A 443 19.75 -35.03 4.05
CA TRP A 443 19.86 -33.67 4.59
C TRP A 443 21.12 -33.60 5.45
N ILE A 444 22.27 -33.35 4.82
CA ILE A 444 23.47 -32.91 5.54
C ILE A 444 23.32 -31.41 5.76
N ASN A 445 23.07 -31.03 7.01
CA ASN A 445 23.02 -29.63 7.43
C ASN A 445 24.39 -28.99 7.16
N PRO A 446 24.51 -27.79 6.57
CA PRO A 446 25.80 -27.13 6.31
C PRO A 446 26.61 -26.76 7.57
N LYS A 447 26.08 -27.03 8.78
CA LYS A 447 26.78 -26.95 10.06
C LYS A 447 27.28 -28.31 10.57
N ASP A 448 27.00 -29.39 9.85
CA ASP A 448 27.32 -30.75 10.25
C ASP A 448 28.78 -31.07 9.90
N LEU A 449 29.66 -30.84 10.88
CA LEU A 449 31.10 -31.09 10.79
C LEU A 449 31.44 -32.59 10.89
N SER A 450 30.44 -33.46 11.04
CA SER A 450 30.62 -34.91 11.21
C SER A 450 31.26 -35.54 9.98
N ALA A 451 30.83 -35.20 8.77
CA ALA A 451 31.44 -35.68 7.53
C ALA A 451 32.87 -35.16 7.33
N VAL A 452 33.14 -33.90 7.69
CA VAL A 452 34.48 -33.28 7.60
C VAL A 452 35.45 -33.89 8.61
N ARG A 453 34.99 -34.16 9.84
CA ARG A 453 35.81 -34.80 10.89
C ARG A 453 36.01 -36.30 10.65
N LEU A 454 35.05 -36.99 10.05
CA LEU A 454 35.24 -38.35 9.53
C LEU A 454 36.26 -38.37 8.40
N TRP A 455 36.24 -37.36 7.51
CA TRP A 455 37.25 -37.19 6.48
C TRP A 455 38.65 -36.93 7.08
N ASP A 456 38.75 -36.07 8.10
CA ASP A 456 40.01 -35.80 8.82
C ASP A 456 40.52 -37.01 9.64
N MET A 457 39.62 -37.90 10.10
CA MET A 457 39.97 -39.15 10.80
C MET A 457 40.34 -40.29 9.85
N LEU A 458 39.63 -40.44 8.72
CA LEU A 458 39.91 -41.47 7.71
C LEU A 458 41.13 -41.11 6.85
N VAL A 459 41.34 -39.81 6.58
CA VAL A 459 42.54 -39.26 5.92
C VAL A 459 43.48 -38.74 6.98
N GLY A 460 43.77 -39.61 7.95
CA GLY A 460 44.82 -39.39 8.94
C GLY A 460 46.08 -38.86 8.25
N LYS A 461 46.68 -37.85 8.86
CA LYS A 461 47.95 -37.25 8.46
C LYS A 461 49.04 -38.33 8.42
N ASP A 462 49.14 -39.06 7.32
CA ASP A 462 50.32 -39.83 6.89
C ASP A 462 50.04 -40.50 5.54
N GLN A 463 50.18 -39.72 4.47
CA GLN A 463 50.84 -40.14 3.22
C GLN A 463 50.85 -38.94 2.25
N LYS A 464 52.04 -38.33 2.13
CA LYS A 464 52.37 -37.46 1.00
C LYS A 464 52.47 -38.32 -0.27
N GLU A 465 52.14 -37.68 -1.39
CA GLU A 465 52.51 -38.07 -2.77
C GLU A 465 51.72 -39.24 -3.39
N GLN A 466 50.55 -38.95 -3.98
CA GLN A 466 50.12 -39.53 -5.28
C GLN A 466 48.85 -38.90 -5.93
N LEU A 467 48.48 -37.67 -5.59
CA LEU A 467 47.28 -37.00 -6.14
C LEU A 467 47.55 -36.13 -7.36
N LEU A 468 48.31 -36.63 -8.34
CA LEU A 468 48.33 -36.07 -9.69
C LEU A 468 48.24 -37.21 -10.71
N ARG A 469 47.02 -37.70 -10.95
CA ARG A 469 46.71 -38.38 -12.21
C ARG A 469 46.98 -37.38 -13.35
N SER A 470 47.82 -37.78 -14.29
CA SER A 470 48.41 -36.88 -15.29
C SER A 470 47.37 -36.18 -16.16
N TYR A 471 47.71 -34.97 -16.63
CA TYR A 471 46.92 -34.13 -17.53
C TYR A 471 46.46 -34.89 -18.81
N GLU A 472 47.20 -35.93 -19.20
CA GLU A 472 46.88 -36.80 -20.33
C GLU A 472 45.65 -37.68 -20.07
N SER A 473 45.43 -38.14 -18.84
CA SER A 473 44.24 -38.93 -18.48
C SER A 473 42.96 -38.10 -18.52
N LEU A 474 43.04 -36.83 -18.13
CA LEU A 474 41.96 -35.86 -18.21
C LEU A 474 41.66 -35.48 -19.67
N ALA A 475 42.70 -35.27 -20.48
CA ALA A 475 42.54 -35.01 -21.92
C ALA A 475 41.88 -36.21 -22.65
N ALA A 476 42.25 -37.44 -22.29
CA ALA A 476 41.63 -38.65 -22.84
C ALA A 476 40.15 -38.79 -22.43
N GLN A 477 39.80 -38.46 -21.18
CA GLN A 477 38.40 -38.46 -20.73
C GLN A 477 37.56 -37.38 -21.41
N CYS A 478 38.11 -36.18 -21.61
CA CYS A 478 37.44 -35.13 -22.37
C CYS A 478 37.24 -35.52 -23.84
N ALA A 479 38.20 -36.18 -24.47
CA ALA A 479 38.05 -36.69 -25.84
C ALA A 479 36.98 -37.78 -25.94
N GLN A 480 36.89 -38.68 -24.94
CA GLN A 480 35.86 -39.70 -24.87
C GLN A 480 34.45 -39.08 -24.72
N LEU A 481 34.31 -38.09 -23.84
CA LEU A 481 33.04 -37.37 -23.62
C LEU A 481 32.54 -36.64 -24.87
N VAL A 482 33.45 -36.06 -25.66
CA VAL A 482 33.09 -35.38 -26.92
C VAL A 482 32.60 -36.38 -27.96
N GLU A 483 33.19 -37.57 -28.02
CA GLU A 483 32.73 -38.62 -28.93
C GLU A 483 31.39 -39.22 -28.49
N ASP A 484 31.22 -39.44 -27.18
CA ASP A 484 29.94 -39.89 -26.60
C ASP A 484 28.81 -38.87 -26.85
N GLN A 485 29.12 -37.56 -26.77
CA GLN A 485 28.18 -36.49 -27.12
C GLN A 485 27.74 -36.59 -28.58
N ARG A 486 28.69 -36.79 -29.53
CA ARG A 486 28.35 -36.94 -30.94
C ARG A 486 27.52 -38.18 -31.23
N VAL A 487 27.79 -39.28 -30.53
CA VAL A 487 27.01 -40.52 -30.65
C VAL A 487 25.59 -40.30 -30.15
N LEU A 488 25.40 -39.60 -29.03
CA LEU A 488 24.08 -39.26 -28.49
C LEU A 488 23.31 -38.28 -29.38
N GLU A 489 23.97 -37.27 -29.93
CA GLU A 489 23.37 -36.33 -30.89
C GLU A 489 22.92 -37.05 -32.18
N ALA A 490 23.69 -38.03 -32.67
CA ALA A 490 23.31 -38.86 -33.81
C ALA A 490 22.13 -39.79 -33.50
N GLN A 491 22.03 -40.31 -32.27
CA GLN A 491 20.89 -41.13 -31.82
C GLN A 491 19.61 -40.29 -31.64
N LEU A 492 19.73 -39.04 -31.19
CA LEU A 492 18.62 -38.08 -31.07
C LEU A 492 18.13 -37.57 -32.44
N ALA A 493 19.03 -37.43 -33.41
CA ALA A 493 18.69 -36.99 -34.77
C ALA A 493 18.03 -38.10 -35.63
N ALA A 494 18.09 -39.37 -35.21
CA ALA A 494 17.39 -40.46 -35.89
C ALA A 494 15.88 -40.40 -35.55
N PRO A 495 14.96 -40.42 -36.54
CA PRO A 495 13.53 -40.42 -36.26
C PRO A 495 13.17 -41.70 -35.49
N THR A 496 12.68 -41.52 -34.27
CA THR A 496 12.32 -42.61 -33.36
C THR A 496 11.17 -43.40 -33.98
N SER A 497 11.40 -44.66 -34.36
CA SER A 497 10.43 -45.54 -35.02
C SER A 497 9.18 -45.86 -34.18
N GLN A 498 9.13 -45.37 -32.93
CA GLN A 498 8.05 -45.59 -31.97
C GLN A 498 6.99 -44.49 -31.97
N LEU A 499 7.25 -43.31 -32.55
CA LEU A 499 6.29 -42.19 -32.59
C LEU A 499 4.94 -42.55 -33.22
N PRO A 500 4.86 -43.18 -34.42
CA PRO A 500 3.57 -43.52 -35.01
C PRO A 500 2.82 -44.62 -34.25
N ALA A 501 3.53 -45.52 -33.55
CA ALA A 501 2.92 -46.52 -32.67
C ALA A 501 2.37 -45.89 -31.37
N LEU A 502 3.09 -44.90 -30.84
CA LEU A 502 2.65 -44.16 -29.66
C LEU A 502 1.45 -43.27 -29.98
N GLU A 503 1.47 -42.57 -31.12
CA GLU A 503 0.34 -41.76 -31.61
C GLU A 503 -0.90 -42.63 -31.84
N SER A 504 -0.75 -43.84 -32.39
CA SER A 504 -1.89 -44.77 -32.52
C SER A 504 -2.41 -45.23 -31.16
N SER A 505 -1.53 -45.50 -30.19
CA SER A 505 -1.95 -45.90 -28.83
C SER A 505 -2.67 -44.77 -28.08
N ILE A 506 -2.24 -43.52 -28.27
CA ILE A 506 -2.89 -42.33 -27.70
C ILE A 506 -4.27 -42.14 -28.34
N ALA A 507 -4.41 -42.35 -29.65
CA ALA A 507 -5.70 -42.27 -30.34
C ALA A 507 -6.71 -43.32 -29.83
N VAL A 508 -6.25 -44.54 -29.54
CA VAL A 508 -7.09 -45.61 -28.96
C VAL A 508 -7.51 -45.26 -27.53
N LEU A 509 -6.60 -44.75 -26.71
CA LEU A 509 -6.92 -44.29 -25.35
C LEU A 509 -7.91 -43.12 -25.37
N TYR A 510 -7.78 -42.19 -26.32
CA TYR A 510 -8.74 -41.10 -26.50
C TYR A 510 -10.15 -41.61 -26.82
N GLN A 511 -10.29 -42.66 -27.64
CA GLN A 511 -11.59 -43.27 -27.94
C GLN A 511 -12.19 -44.05 -26.77
N LEU A 512 -11.36 -44.57 -25.84
CA LEU A 512 -11.83 -45.27 -24.65
C LEU A 512 -12.24 -44.32 -23.52
N LEU A 513 -11.59 -43.16 -23.42
CA LEU A 513 -11.86 -42.15 -22.39
C LEU A 513 -13.03 -41.22 -22.75
N TYR A 514 -13.37 -41.10 -24.04
CA TYR A 514 -14.39 -40.16 -24.52
C TYR A 514 -15.45 -40.86 -25.37
N ASN A 515 -16.71 -40.61 -25.03
CA ASN A 515 -17.87 -41.11 -25.78
C ASN A 515 -18.01 -40.33 -27.10
N SER A 516 -18.90 -40.77 -28.01
CA SER A 516 -19.22 -40.08 -29.28
C SER A 516 -19.67 -38.62 -29.13
N SER A 517 -19.92 -38.15 -27.91
CA SER A 517 -20.26 -36.78 -27.52
C SER A 517 -19.12 -36.00 -26.83
N ASN A 518 -17.88 -36.51 -26.81
CA ASN A 518 -16.70 -35.91 -26.16
C ASN A 518 -16.88 -35.62 -24.64
N GLN A 519 -17.57 -36.51 -23.92
CA GLN A 519 -17.63 -36.49 -22.45
C GLN A 519 -16.76 -37.60 -21.85
N LEU A 520 -16.06 -37.28 -20.76
CA LEU A 520 -15.10 -38.16 -20.09
C LEU A 520 -15.83 -39.31 -19.36
N GLN A 521 -15.61 -40.55 -19.78
CA GLN A 521 -16.18 -41.75 -19.14
C GLN A 521 -15.24 -42.24 -18.03
N LEU A 522 -15.59 -41.97 -16.77
CA LEU A 522 -14.81 -42.38 -15.58
C LEU A 522 -15.15 -43.81 -15.09
N SER A 523 -16.04 -44.52 -15.77
CA SER A 523 -16.46 -45.88 -15.37
C SER A 523 -16.82 -46.70 -16.61
N SER A 524 -16.39 -47.97 -16.67
CA SER A 524 -16.67 -48.83 -17.81
C SER A 524 -18.18 -49.10 -17.93
N PRO A 525 -18.71 -49.28 -19.15
CA PRO A 525 -20.13 -49.56 -19.36
C PRO A 525 -20.60 -50.81 -18.60
N GLU A 526 -19.71 -51.80 -18.44
CA GLU A 526 -19.97 -53.03 -17.69
C GLU A 526 -20.22 -52.78 -16.19
N ILE A 527 -19.52 -51.81 -15.59
CA ILE A 527 -19.70 -51.46 -14.18
C ILE A 527 -21.04 -50.74 -13.97
N ILE A 528 -21.45 -49.92 -14.94
CA ILE A 528 -22.74 -49.21 -14.90
C ILE A 528 -23.90 -50.21 -14.99
N GLU A 529 -23.83 -51.17 -15.92
CA GLU A 529 -24.84 -52.25 -16.03
C GLU A 529 -24.93 -53.10 -14.76
N LEU A 530 -23.79 -53.43 -14.14
CA LEU A 530 -23.77 -54.16 -12.87
C LEU A 530 -24.37 -53.35 -11.71
N MET A 531 -24.13 -52.04 -11.67
CA MET A 531 -24.74 -51.16 -10.67
C MET A 531 -26.26 -51.03 -10.87
N GLU A 532 -26.74 -50.93 -12.10
CA GLU A 532 -28.18 -50.93 -12.39
C GLU A 532 -28.84 -52.27 -12.01
N GLN A 533 -28.18 -53.41 -12.29
CA GLN A 533 -28.65 -54.72 -11.83
C GLN A 533 -28.70 -54.82 -10.30
N LEU A 534 -27.69 -54.29 -9.60
CA LEU A 534 -27.68 -54.28 -8.14
C LEU A 534 -28.82 -53.43 -7.56
N ASN A 535 -29.07 -52.26 -8.14
CA ASN A 535 -30.17 -51.39 -7.73
C ASN A 535 -31.53 -52.05 -7.92
N THR A 536 -31.77 -52.70 -9.07
CA THR A 536 -33.02 -53.43 -9.31
C THR A 536 -33.21 -54.61 -8.34
N MET A 537 -32.13 -55.32 -7.98
CA MET A 537 -32.18 -56.39 -6.98
C MET A 537 -32.49 -55.84 -5.59
N GLN A 538 -31.92 -54.68 -5.23
CA GLN A 538 -32.18 -54.00 -3.97
C GLN A 538 -33.64 -53.54 -3.85
N ASP A 539 -34.20 -52.96 -4.92
CA ASP A 539 -35.59 -52.51 -4.96
C ASP A 539 -36.56 -53.69 -4.80
N ASN A 540 -36.33 -54.80 -5.50
CA ASN A 540 -37.11 -56.03 -5.36
C ASN A 540 -37.08 -56.60 -3.94
N LEU A 541 -35.92 -56.55 -3.27
CA LEU A 541 -35.78 -57.02 -1.90
C LEU A 541 -36.55 -56.11 -0.92
N HIS A 542 -36.55 -54.80 -1.19
CA HIS A 542 -37.32 -53.84 -0.42
C HIS A 542 -38.83 -54.07 -0.55
N GLU A 543 -39.31 -54.37 -1.76
CA GLU A 543 -40.71 -54.72 -2.03
C GLU A 543 -41.13 -55.99 -1.27
N MET A 544 -40.34 -57.07 -1.38
CA MET A 544 -40.61 -58.33 -0.65
C MET A 544 -40.64 -58.14 0.87
N LEU A 545 -39.74 -57.32 1.42
CA LEU A 545 -39.74 -57.01 2.86
C LEU A 545 -40.99 -56.22 3.26
N SER A 546 -41.42 -55.28 2.42
CA SER A 546 -42.62 -54.48 2.66
C SER A 546 -43.88 -55.35 2.66
N ASP A 547 -43.98 -56.27 1.70
CA ASP A 547 -45.08 -57.24 1.60
C ASP A 547 -45.14 -58.15 2.83
N LEU A 548 -44.00 -58.70 3.26
CA LEU A 548 -43.94 -59.56 4.44
C LEU A 548 -44.32 -58.78 5.72
N LEU A 549 -43.92 -57.52 5.81
CA LEU A 549 -44.29 -56.65 6.93
C LEU A 549 -45.80 -56.34 6.91
N SER A 550 -46.39 -56.18 5.73
CA SER A 550 -47.84 -56.02 5.56
C SER A 550 -48.60 -57.29 6.00
N ASP A 551 -48.13 -58.47 5.61
CA ASP A 551 -48.70 -59.77 6.01
C ASP A 551 -48.61 -59.99 7.52
N LEU A 552 -47.47 -59.63 8.13
CA LEU A 552 -47.30 -59.71 9.58
C LEU A 552 -48.21 -58.73 10.32
N LYS A 553 -48.46 -57.53 9.76
CA LYS A 553 -49.43 -56.59 10.31
C LYS A 553 -50.84 -57.14 10.23
N VAL A 554 -51.25 -57.73 9.10
CA VAL A 554 -52.56 -58.38 8.95
C VAL A 554 -52.71 -59.52 9.96
N LYS A 555 -51.70 -60.39 10.09
CA LYS A 555 -51.68 -61.48 11.09
C LYS A 555 -51.70 -60.95 12.53
N ARG A 556 -51.04 -59.83 12.81
CA ARG A 556 -51.12 -59.17 14.13
C ARG A 556 -52.54 -58.69 14.41
N THR A 557 -53.19 -58.03 13.44
CA THR A 557 -54.56 -57.54 13.61
C THR A 557 -55.58 -58.67 13.72
N SER A 558 -55.38 -59.82 13.08
CA SER A 558 -56.25 -60.99 13.27
C SER A 558 -56.08 -61.63 14.66
N LEU A 559 -54.86 -61.55 15.23
CA LEU A 559 -54.55 -62.04 16.57
C LEU A 559 -54.99 -61.11 17.71
N GLU A 560 -55.48 -59.90 17.43
CA GLU A 560 -56.07 -58.98 18.43
C GLU A 560 -57.51 -59.38 18.82
N SER A 561 -58.10 -60.39 18.17
CA SER A 561 -59.37 -60.95 18.64
C SER A 561 -59.18 -61.68 19.99
N PRO A 562 -60.03 -61.43 20.99
CA PRO A 562 -59.83 -61.94 22.35
C PRO A 562 -59.81 -63.47 22.40
N ILE A 563 -60.51 -64.13 21.47
CA ILE A 563 -60.61 -65.59 21.38
C ILE A 563 -59.28 -66.21 20.90
N LEU A 564 -58.71 -65.72 19.79
CA LEU A 564 -57.45 -66.24 19.26
C LEU A 564 -56.27 -65.92 20.19
N GLN A 565 -56.35 -64.82 20.95
CA GLN A 565 -55.35 -64.48 21.94
C GLN A 565 -55.39 -65.43 23.15
N THR A 566 -56.58 -65.84 23.60
CA THR A 566 -56.71 -66.91 24.61
C THR A 566 -56.20 -68.26 24.10
N GLU A 567 -56.51 -68.63 22.85
CA GLU A 567 -56.03 -69.88 22.24
C GLU A 567 -54.49 -69.90 22.10
N ARG A 568 -53.88 -68.80 21.65
CA ARG A 568 -52.42 -68.66 21.60
C ARG A 568 -51.81 -68.75 23.00
N ASN A 569 -52.39 -68.09 24.00
CA ASN A 569 -51.87 -68.13 25.36
C ASN A 569 -51.94 -69.54 25.94
N LEU A 570 -53.04 -70.27 25.70
CA LEU A 570 -53.16 -71.68 26.05
C LEU A 570 -52.12 -72.54 25.31
N TYR A 571 -51.92 -72.31 24.01
CA TYR A 571 -50.89 -72.99 23.21
C TYR A 571 -49.47 -72.72 23.75
N VAL A 572 -49.16 -71.47 24.11
CA VAL A 572 -47.87 -71.11 24.71
C VAL A 572 -47.72 -71.72 26.10
N TYR A 573 -48.76 -71.69 26.94
CA TYR A 573 -48.72 -72.32 28.27
C TYR A 573 -48.59 -73.85 28.18
N PHE A 574 -49.17 -74.49 27.17
CA PHE A 574 -49.00 -75.92 26.91
C PHE A 574 -47.53 -76.32 26.72
N TYR A 575 -46.71 -75.49 26.05
CA TYR A 575 -45.29 -75.81 25.84
C TYR A 575 -44.36 -75.19 26.90
N CYS A 576 -44.73 -74.06 27.50
CA CYS A 576 -43.83 -73.29 28.35
C CYS A 576 -44.16 -73.32 29.85
N ASN A 577 -45.39 -73.69 30.26
CA ASN A 577 -45.78 -73.62 31.67
C ASN A 577 -47.07 -74.41 32.01
N GLU A 578 -46.92 -75.67 32.42
CA GLU A 578 -48.03 -76.59 32.66
C GLU A 578 -48.91 -76.20 33.88
N GLU A 579 -48.32 -75.66 34.95
CA GLU A 579 -49.08 -75.26 36.15
C GLU A 579 -50.03 -74.10 35.87
N ARG A 580 -49.56 -73.12 35.08
CA ARG A 580 -50.34 -71.94 34.68
C ARG A 580 -51.44 -72.29 33.68
N LEU A 581 -51.24 -73.32 32.85
CA LEU A 581 -52.27 -73.88 31.99
C LEU A 581 -53.39 -74.50 32.83
N ARG A 582 -53.04 -75.29 33.85
CA ARG A 582 -54.00 -75.96 34.73
C ARG A 582 -54.90 -74.96 35.45
N GLU A 583 -54.32 -73.89 36.01
CA GLU A 583 -55.07 -72.82 36.68
C GLU A 583 -56.06 -72.11 35.74
N VAL A 584 -55.63 -71.77 34.52
CA VAL A 584 -56.49 -71.06 33.55
C VAL A 584 -57.61 -71.96 33.01
N VAL A 585 -57.34 -73.25 32.80
CA VAL A 585 -58.36 -74.24 32.39
C VAL A 585 -59.36 -74.48 33.52
N GLU A 586 -58.92 -74.61 34.77
CA GLU A 586 -59.82 -74.74 35.93
C GLU A 586 -60.71 -73.50 36.12
N GLU A 587 -60.19 -72.30 35.87
CA GLU A 587 -60.99 -71.06 35.93
C GLU A 587 -62.02 -70.98 34.79
N LEU A 588 -61.66 -71.40 33.58
CA LEU A 588 -62.59 -71.51 32.46
C LEU A 588 -63.68 -72.57 32.71
N GLU A 589 -63.33 -73.74 33.28
CA GLU A 589 -64.29 -74.77 33.67
C GLU A 589 -65.26 -74.26 34.74
N LYS A 590 -64.77 -73.49 35.73
CA LYS A 590 -65.62 -72.83 36.73
C LYS A 590 -66.56 -71.81 36.11
N GLN A 591 -66.10 -71.00 35.14
CA GLN A 591 -66.93 -70.03 34.42
C GLN A 591 -68.02 -70.69 33.55
N VAL A 592 -67.70 -71.79 32.86
CA VAL A 592 -68.68 -72.58 32.08
C VAL A 592 -69.69 -73.27 33.01
N SER A 593 -69.23 -73.77 34.16
CA SER A 593 -70.09 -74.37 35.20
C SER A 593 -71.03 -73.35 35.86
N ALA A 594 -70.62 -72.08 35.97
CA ALA A 594 -71.43 -70.98 36.48
C ALA A 594 -72.40 -70.42 35.43
N SER A 595 -72.11 -70.57 34.14
CA SER A 595 -72.99 -70.19 33.02
C SER A 595 -74.01 -71.27 32.63
N SER A 596 -73.93 -72.48 33.20
CA SER A 596 -74.82 -73.63 32.92
C SER A 596 -75.78 -73.94 34.09
N LYS A 597 -76.11 -72.93 34.92
CA LYS A 597 -77.14 -73.00 35.97
C LYS A 597 -78.28 -72.03 35.71
#